data_AF-A0A9E4EEP9-F1
#
_entry.id   AF-A0A9E4EEP9-F1
#
_cell.length_a   1.000
_cell.length_b   1.000
_cell.length_c   1.000
_cell.angle_alpha   90.00
_cell.angle_beta   90.00
_cell.angle_gamma   90.00
#
_symmetry.space_group_name_H-M   'P 1'
#
loop_
_entity.id
_entity.type
_entity.pdbx_description
1 polymer ?
#
loop_
_entity_poly.entity_id
_entity_poly.type
_entity_poly.pdbx_seq_one_letter_code
_entity_poly.pdbx_strand_id
1 'polypeptide(L)'
;TYDGKVQKSYFNGKVVSETDWSGKFTIFAAPTGAIVLGKDNEADIQYLNGFIDEFAFYTRALSEDEIKADMNNGVLFAVDPTEKLSTTWAAIKAEY
;
A
#
# COMPACT_ATOMS: atom_id res chain seq x y z
N THR A 1 10.07 -2.38 -0.94
CA THR A 1 10.58 -1.85 0.34
C THR A 1 11.87 -1.09 0.10
N TYR A 2 12.22 -0.20 1.02
CA TYR A 2 13.46 0.55 0.95
C TYR A 2 14.00 0.81 2.35
N ASP A 3 15.25 0.41 2.61
CA ASP A 3 15.90 0.48 3.93
C ASP A 3 16.97 1.58 4.03
N GLY A 4 17.12 2.42 3.00
CA GLY A 4 18.18 3.44 2.92
C GLY A 4 19.41 2.98 2.12
N LYS A 5 19.51 1.71 1.75
CA LYS A 5 20.63 1.14 0.98
C LYS A 5 20.18 0.28 -0.20
N VAL A 6 19.08 -0.44 -0.04
CA VAL A 6 18.59 -1.41 -1.02
C VAL A 6 17.12 -1.18 -1.28
N GLN A 7 16.76 -1.07 -2.55
CA GLN A 7 15.38 -1.07 -3.02
C GLN A 7 14.98 -2.48 -3.43
N LYS A 8 13.83 -2.96 -2.95
CA LYS A 8 13.26 -4.26 -3.31
C LYS A 8 11.84 -4.12 -3.81
N SER A 9 11.51 -4.81 -4.90
CA SER A 9 10.15 -4.92 -5.42
C SER A 9 9.65 -6.35 -5.25
N TYR A 10 8.37 -6.48 -4.93
CA TYR A 10 7.73 -7.77 -4.63
C TYR A 10 6.51 -7.98 -5.54
N PHE A 11 6.30 -9.21 -5.98
CA PHE A 11 5.09 -9.64 -6.69
C PHE A 11 4.61 -10.94 -6.06
N ASN A 12 3.33 -10.99 -5.66
CA ASN A 12 2.73 -12.12 -4.93
C ASN A 12 3.59 -12.58 -3.74
N GLY A 13 4.09 -11.63 -2.94
CA GLY A 13 4.89 -11.88 -1.74
C GLY A 13 6.32 -12.37 -1.99
N LYS A 14 6.82 -12.38 -3.23
CA LYS A 14 8.18 -12.79 -3.59
C LYS A 14 8.98 -11.62 -4.16
N VAL A 15 10.26 -11.54 -3.83
CA VAL A 15 11.18 -10.55 -4.42
C VAL A 15 11.30 -10.82 -5.93
N VAL A 16 11.05 -9.80 -6.75
CA VAL A 16 11.23 -9.85 -8.21
C VAL A 16 12.36 -8.96 -8.70
N SER A 17 12.79 -7.99 -7.89
CA SER A 17 13.90 -7.12 -8.21
C SER A 17 14.52 -6.57 -6.93
N GLU A 18 15.83 -6.43 -6.94
CA GLU A 18 16.63 -5.88 -5.87
C GLU A 18 17.77 -5.07 -6.48
N THR A 19 17.99 -3.86 -5.97
CA THR A 19 19.06 -2.97 -6.46
C THR A 19 19.60 -2.12 -5.32
N ASP A 20 20.92 -1.99 -5.30
CA ASP A 20 21.61 -1.07 -4.39
C ASP A 20 21.31 0.37 -4.80
N TRP A 21 20.70 1.12 -3.89
CA TRP A 21 20.45 2.54 -4.05
C TRP A 21 20.50 3.23 -2.69
N SER A 22 21.38 4.22 -2.56
CA SER A 22 21.47 5.05 -1.37
C SER A 22 20.94 6.44 -1.69
N GLY A 23 19.99 6.91 -0.87
CA GLY A 23 19.31 8.17 -1.08
C GLY A 23 18.25 8.43 -0.01
N LYS A 24 17.81 9.69 0.09
CA LYS A 24 16.67 10.03 0.94
C LYS A 24 15.39 9.92 0.12
N PHE A 25 14.50 9.04 0.54
CA PHE A 25 13.13 9.08 0.04
C PHE A 25 12.41 10.26 0.70
N THR A 26 12.02 11.26 -0.11
CA THR A 26 11.35 12.48 0.37
C THR A 26 10.02 12.61 -0.37
N ILE A 27 8.93 12.76 0.37
CA ILE A 27 7.62 13.11 -0.19
C ILE A 27 7.51 14.63 -0.16
N PHE A 28 7.27 15.25 -1.31
CA PHE A 28 7.08 16.71 -1.38
C PHE A 28 5.60 17.06 -1.25
N ALA A 29 5.32 18.32 -0.93
CA ALA A 29 3.94 18.79 -0.93
C ALA A 29 3.35 18.79 -2.36
N ALA A 30 2.03 18.71 -2.45
CA ALA A 30 1.31 19.00 -3.69
C ALA A 30 1.67 20.40 -4.22
N PRO A 31 1.64 20.62 -5.55
CA PRO A 31 1.20 19.68 -6.58
C PRO A 31 2.30 18.75 -7.12
N THR A 32 3.58 19.05 -6.90
CA THR A 32 4.69 18.38 -7.60
C THR A 32 5.19 17.08 -6.98
N GLY A 33 4.91 16.80 -5.70
CA GLY A 33 5.33 15.53 -5.07
C GLY A 33 4.33 14.90 -4.13
N ALA A 34 3.04 15.22 -4.30
CA ALA A 34 1.98 14.44 -3.68
C ALA A 34 2.02 12.98 -4.17
N ILE A 35 1.64 12.05 -3.30
CA ILE A 35 1.34 10.68 -3.74
C ILE A 35 0.00 10.75 -4.48
N VAL A 36 0.04 10.44 -5.76
CA VAL A 36 -1.12 10.39 -6.64
C VAL A 36 -1.34 8.94 -7.05
N LEU A 37 -2.56 8.45 -6.90
CA LEU A 37 -2.95 7.09 -7.28
C LEU A 37 -3.81 7.14 -8.55
N GLY A 38 -3.61 6.16 -9.43
CA GLY A 38 -4.47 5.98 -10.61
C GLY A 38 -4.25 6.98 -11.76
N LYS A 39 -3.29 7.90 -11.65
CA LYS A 39 -2.85 8.78 -12.75
C LYS A 39 -1.40 9.20 -12.61
N ASP A 40 -0.82 9.78 -13.67
CA ASP A 40 0.49 10.44 -13.59
C ASP A 40 0.42 11.74 -12.78
N ASN A 41 1.57 12.18 -12.26
CA ASN A 41 1.69 13.42 -11.48
C ASN A 41 2.17 14.62 -12.33
N GLU A 42 2.58 14.39 -13.58
CA GLU A 42 3.27 15.40 -14.39
C GLU A 42 2.33 16.12 -15.37
N ALA A 43 1.55 15.38 -16.16
CA ALA A 43 0.73 15.96 -17.23
C ALA A 43 -0.78 15.69 -17.12
N ASP A 44 -1.22 14.87 -16.16
CA ASP A 44 -2.63 14.46 -16.00
C ASP A 44 -3.24 13.87 -17.29
N ILE A 45 -2.40 13.18 -18.07
CA ILE A 45 -2.80 12.58 -19.35
C ILE A 45 -2.80 11.05 -19.32
N GLN A 46 -2.18 10.44 -18.30
CA GLN A 46 -2.13 8.99 -18.18
C GLN A 46 -2.95 8.55 -16.97
N TYR A 47 -3.89 7.64 -17.21
CA TYR A 47 -4.80 7.12 -16.19
C TYR A 47 -4.69 5.60 -16.15
N LEU A 48 -4.77 5.05 -14.94
CA LEU A 48 -4.87 3.61 -14.75
C LEU A 48 -6.22 3.12 -15.31
N ASN A 49 -6.17 2.14 -16.20
CA ASN A 49 -7.34 1.37 -16.60
C ASN A 49 -7.42 0.08 -15.78
N GLY A 50 -7.96 0.18 -14.58
CA GLY A 50 -8.03 -0.91 -13.62
C GLY A 50 -8.46 -0.45 -12.22
N PHE A 51 -8.37 -1.35 -11.25
CA PHE A 51 -8.72 -1.08 -9.86
C PHE A 51 -7.48 -1.11 -8.97
N ILE A 52 -7.42 -0.16 -8.03
CA ILE A 52 -6.49 -0.16 -6.90
C ILE A 52 -7.34 -0.35 -5.67
N ASP A 53 -6.92 -1.25 -4.78
CA ASP A 53 -7.54 -1.44 -3.47
C ASP A 53 -6.46 -1.67 -2.42
N GLU A 54 -6.81 -1.45 -1.15
CA GLU A 54 -5.94 -1.73 0.02
C GLU A 54 -4.56 -1.03 -0.04
N PHE A 55 -4.53 0.23 -0.46
CA PHE A 55 -3.29 1.02 -0.50
C PHE A 55 -2.76 1.31 0.90
N ALA A 56 -1.50 0.94 1.14
CA ALA A 56 -0.77 1.23 2.37
C ALA A 56 0.55 1.95 2.09
N PHE A 57 0.94 2.83 3.02
CA PHE A 57 2.26 3.46 3.01
C PHE A 57 2.93 3.30 4.37
N TYR A 58 4.15 2.77 4.36
CA TYR A 58 4.94 2.52 5.55
C TYR A 58 6.18 3.42 5.57
N THR A 59 6.49 3.98 6.74
CA THR A 59 7.68 4.82 6.95
C THR A 59 8.96 4.00 7.21
N ARG A 60 8.92 2.69 6.99
CA ARG A 60 10.02 1.74 7.18
C ARG A 60 9.99 0.65 6.10
N ALA A 61 11.12 -0.02 5.93
CA ALA A 61 11.13 -1.27 5.18
C ALA A 61 10.34 -2.35 5.95
N LEU A 62 9.44 -3.03 5.25
CA LEU A 62 8.82 -4.26 5.71
C LEU A 62 9.73 -5.46 5.48
N SER A 63 9.62 -6.48 6.32
CA SER A 63 10.19 -7.80 6.07
C SER A 63 9.34 -8.59 5.07
N GLU A 64 9.89 -9.68 4.53
CA GLU A 64 9.12 -10.60 3.66
C GLU A 64 7.90 -11.21 4.35
N ASP A 65 8.03 -11.52 5.64
CA ASP A 65 6.94 -12.14 6.41
C ASP A 65 5.82 -11.13 6.67
N GLU A 66 6.17 -9.85 6.90
CA GLU A 66 5.18 -8.77 7.02
C GLU A 66 4.45 -8.54 5.68
N ILE A 67 5.16 -8.55 4.56
CA ILE A 67 4.54 -8.43 3.23
C ILE A 67 3.58 -9.60 2.96
N LYS A 68 3.97 -10.82 3.33
CA LYS A 68 3.09 -12.00 3.18
C LYS A 68 1.89 -11.92 4.12
N ALA A 69 2.06 -11.39 5.33
CA ALA A 69 0.96 -11.18 6.25
C ALA A 69 -0.05 -10.18 5.68
N ASP A 70 0.41 -9.00 5.22
CA ASP A 70 -0.46 -8.00 4.58
C ASP A 70 -1.16 -8.55 3.33
N MET A 71 -0.45 -9.35 2.51
CA MET A 71 -1.03 -9.96 1.30
C MET A 71 -2.14 -10.96 1.62
N ASN A 72 -1.96 -11.79 2.65
CA ASN A 72 -2.92 -12.85 2.97
C ASN A 72 -4.09 -12.37 3.82
N ASN A 73 -3.84 -11.40 4.71
CA ASN A 73 -4.80 -10.96 5.71
C ASN A 73 -5.39 -9.57 5.40
N GLY A 74 -4.91 -8.90 4.35
CA GLY A 74 -5.20 -7.50 4.09
C GLY A 74 -4.29 -6.58 4.91
N VAL A 75 -4.28 -5.30 4.53
CA VAL A 75 -3.54 -4.27 5.25
C VAL A 75 -4.27 -3.98 6.56
N LEU A 76 -3.64 -4.29 7.69
CA LEU A 76 -4.22 -4.01 9.01
C LEU A 76 -4.13 -2.51 9.30
N PHE A 77 -5.23 -1.81 9.09
CA PHE A 77 -5.36 -0.41 9.52
C PHE A 77 -5.57 -0.33 11.03
N ALA A 78 -5.28 0.84 11.62
CA ALA A 78 -5.49 1.12 13.05
C ALA A 78 -6.96 0.98 13.51
N VAL A 79 -7.89 0.76 12.58
CA VAL A 79 -9.27 0.41 12.84
C VAL A 79 -9.57 -0.92 12.16
N ASP A 80 -9.84 -1.95 12.94
CA ASP A 80 -10.31 -3.24 12.43
C ASP A 80 -11.70 -3.03 11.81
N PRO A 81 -11.88 -3.30 10.49
CA PRO A 81 -13.19 -3.20 9.87
C PRO A 81 -14.23 -4.08 10.56
N THR A 82 -13.87 -5.23 11.15
CA THR A 82 -14.79 -6.15 11.83
C THR A 82 -15.28 -5.62 13.19
N GLU A 83 -14.52 -4.73 13.81
CA GLU A 83 -14.89 -4.06 15.06
C GLU A 83 -15.69 -2.76 14.83
N LYS A 84 -15.97 -2.39 13.57
CA LYS A 84 -16.83 -1.25 13.27
C LYS A 84 -18.29 -1.61 13.51
N LEU A 85 -19.02 -0.75 14.20
CA LEU A 85 -20.48 -0.89 14.39
C LEU A 85 -21.21 -1.22 13.09
N SER A 86 -20.84 -0.60 11.97
CA SER A 86 -21.46 -0.84 10.67
C SER A 86 -21.30 -2.27 10.16
N THR A 87 -20.14 -2.90 10.34
CA THR A 87 -19.90 -4.28 9.90
C THR A 87 -20.50 -5.29 10.89
N THR A 88 -20.47 -5.00 12.20
CA THR A 88 -21.21 -5.78 13.20
C THR A 88 -22.70 -5.80 12.89
N TRP A 89 -23.30 -4.66 12.57
CA TRP A 89 -24.72 -4.57 12.18
C TRP A 89 -25.04 -5.26 10.86
N ALA A 90 -24.13 -5.20 9.87
CA ALA A 90 -24.28 -5.94 8.62
C ALA A 90 -24.24 -7.46 8.84
N ALA A 91 -23.30 -7.94 9.69
CA ALA A 91 -23.21 -9.35 10.05
C ALA A 91 -24.48 -9.85 10.75
N ILE A 92 -24.98 -9.12 11.76
CA ILE A 92 -26.24 -9.46 12.47
C ILE A 92 -27.40 -9.57 11.49
N LYS A 93 -27.52 -8.64 10.53
CA LYS A 93 -28.62 -8.66 9.56
C LYS A 93 -28.51 -9.78 8.53
N ALA A 94 -27.30 -10.27 8.24
CA ALA A 94 -27.10 -11.36 7.30
C ALA A 94 -27.51 -12.74 7.87
N GLU A 95 -27.66 -12.84 9.19
CA GLU A 95 -28.12 -14.04 9.90
C GLU A 95 -29.66 -14.18 9.98
N TYR A 96 -30.42 -13.19 9.48
CA TYR A 96 -31.88 -13.19 9.41
C TYR A 96 -32.37 -13.09 7.96
#